data_AF-A0A1L9RQK2-F1
#
_entry.id   AF-A0A1L9RQK2-F1
#
_cell.length_a   1.000
_cell.length_b   1.000
_cell.length_c   1.000
_cell.angle_alpha   90.00
_cell.angle_beta   90.00
_cell.angle_gamma   90.00
#
_symmetry.space_group_name_H-M   'P 1'
#
loop_
_entity.id
_entity.type
_entity.pdbx_description
1 polymer ?
#
loop_
_entity_poly.entity_id
_entity_poly.type
_entity_poly.pdbx_seq_one_letter_code
_entity_poly.pdbx_strand_id
1 'polypeptide(L)'
;MTLNNTQKAKIHKVIDEFARAPLEATPIAQKPLSATPETVLAMVLDALLKSRPISHELSQKAVNHIIDVGYHDIEKLSNSSWEERAMVLAEGGYNRYNEKEATNLGELVRLVEGKYDGDLNNLLKNVNRNPSKARQLVKEVKGLGDLGVDIFFNNVQSIWPSMAPSIDARSLKTAAEIGIGGDVDVIYSELKRNSLQMSIFANGLSEVSRIVNLVVAVIMVLGGIAQFFPISMSSIIAGIYVILFGVVVGGLEFLPHVPDYVYRYASFLFSFLGRGVFYIFVGSLLLHDGVLRYIAGSIVGFIGVGYLALEFIPSIEPPSNMREADQGWGAEQV
;
A
#
# COMPACT_ATOMS: atom_id res chain seq x y z
N MET A 1 -12.32 -15.95 18.41
CA MET A 1 -13.73 -15.76 17.98
C MET A 1 -13.92 -16.51 16.68
N THR A 2 -15.06 -17.16 16.40
CA THR A 2 -15.22 -17.92 15.14
C THR A 2 -15.91 -17.04 14.09
N LEU A 3 -15.41 -17.04 12.84
CA LEU A 3 -16.05 -16.32 11.74
C LEU A 3 -17.44 -16.88 11.44
N ASN A 4 -18.42 -15.99 11.22
CA ASN A 4 -19.71 -16.37 10.68
C ASN A 4 -19.64 -16.62 9.15
N ASN A 5 -20.68 -17.22 8.58
CA ASN A 5 -20.70 -17.58 7.16
C ASN A 5 -20.51 -16.37 6.22
N THR A 6 -21.02 -15.19 6.59
CA THR A 6 -20.87 -13.97 5.83
C THR A 6 -19.41 -13.50 5.79
N GLN A 7 -18.71 -13.55 6.92
CA GLN A 7 -17.29 -13.21 7.01
C GLN A 7 -16.44 -14.16 6.17
N LYS A 8 -16.71 -15.47 6.26
CA LYS A 8 -16.01 -16.48 5.45
C LYS A 8 -16.21 -16.26 3.95
N ALA A 9 -17.46 -16.02 3.53
CA ALA A 9 -17.77 -15.73 2.14
C ALA A 9 -17.04 -14.48 1.63
N LYS A 10 -16.89 -13.44 2.45
CA LYS A 10 -16.12 -12.23 2.11
C LYS A 10 -14.63 -12.52 1.95
N ILE A 11 -14.03 -13.35 2.81
CA ILE A 11 -12.62 -13.74 2.67
C ILE A 11 -12.39 -14.44 1.32
N HIS A 12 -13.22 -15.44 0.99
CA HIS A 12 -13.10 -16.15 -0.28
C HIS A 12 -13.38 -15.22 -1.46
N LYS A 13 -14.35 -14.30 -1.36
CA LYS A 13 -14.59 -13.27 -2.39
C LYS A 13 -13.35 -12.40 -2.65
N VAL A 14 -12.62 -11.98 -1.60
CA VAL A 14 -11.38 -11.21 -1.78
C VAL A 14 -10.34 -12.01 -2.56
N ILE A 15 -10.20 -13.29 -2.26
CA ILE A 15 -9.28 -14.19 -2.97
C ILE A 15 -9.75 -14.40 -4.40
N ASP A 16 -11.02 -14.70 -4.64
CA ASP A 16 -11.50 -15.07 -5.97
C ASP A 16 -11.54 -13.88 -6.95
N GLU A 17 -11.91 -12.69 -6.47
CA GLU A 17 -12.10 -11.50 -7.33
C GLU A 17 -10.88 -10.57 -7.36
N PHE A 18 -10.08 -10.55 -6.27
CA PHE A 18 -8.99 -9.57 -6.10
C PHE A 18 -7.64 -10.23 -5.82
N ALA A 19 -7.50 -11.56 -5.95
CA ALA A 19 -6.22 -12.24 -5.75
C ALA A 19 -5.12 -11.59 -6.58
N ARG A 20 -4.02 -11.31 -5.88
CA ARG A 20 -2.74 -10.99 -6.46
C ARG A 20 -1.69 -11.86 -5.81
N ALA A 21 -1.06 -12.74 -6.57
CA ALA A 21 0.09 -13.46 -6.05
C ALA A 21 1.28 -12.48 -5.93
N PRO A 22 2.18 -12.67 -4.94
CA PRO A 22 3.42 -11.90 -4.88
C PRO A 22 4.15 -11.97 -6.21
N LEU A 23 4.66 -10.82 -6.67
CA LEU A 23 5.45 -10.71 -7.90
C LEU A 23 4.71 -11.17 -9.18
N GLU A 24 3.39 -11.35 -9.17
CA GLU A 24 2.60 -11.89 -10.30
C GLU A 24 2.76 -11.10 -11.61
N ALA A 25 3.00 -9.80 -11.52
CA ALA A 25 3.20 -8.93 -12.68
C ALA A 25 4.65 -8.92 -13.21
N THR A 26 5.56 -9.68 -12.60
CA THR A 26 6.99 -9.67 -12.94
C THR A 26 7.40 -10.91 -13.75
N PRO A 27 8.53 -10.87 -14.49
CA PRO A 27 9.03 -12.01 -15.27
C PRO A 27 9.33 -13.28 -14.46
N ILE A 28 9.54 -13.17 -13.14
CA ILE A 28 9.85 -14.30 -12.26
C ILE A 28 8.62 -14.91 -11.60
N ALA A 29 7.41 -14.50 -12.01
CA ALA A 29 6.15 -15.07 -11.53
C ALA A 29 6.01 -16.55 -11.92
N GLN A 30 6.60 -17.45 -11.12
CA GLN A 30 6.45 -18.88 -11.26
C GLN A 30 5.44 -19.42 -10.23
N LYS A 31 4.68 -20.44 -10.60
CA LYS A 31 3.75 -21.13 -9.70
C LYS A 31 4.24 -22.57 -9.45
N PRO A 32 4.66 -22.93 -8.22
CA PRO A 32 4.81 -22.08 -7.02
C PRO A 32 6.14 -21.31 -7.01
N LEU A 33 6.15 -20.12 -6.39
CA LEU A 33 7.38 -19.43 -6.02
C LEU A 33 8.14 -20.24 -4.96
N SER A 34 9.46 -20.16 -4.99
CA SER A 34 10.33 -20.81 -4.00
C SER A 34 11.25 -19.79 -3.35
N ALA A 35 11.78 -20.12 -2.17
CA ALA A 35 12.64 -19.21 -1.40
C ALA A 35 14.08 -19.16 -1.96
N THR A 36 14.23 -18.92 -3.27
CA THR A 36 15.56 -18.69 -3.87
C THR A 36 16.09 -17.30 -3.47
N PRO A 37 17.42 -17.09 -3.48
CA PRO A 37 18.00 -15.77 -3.21
C PRO A 37 17.37 -14.68 -4.09
N GLU A 38 17.15 -14.98 -5.37
CA GLU A 38 16.62 -14.02 -6.34
C GLU A 38 15.15 -13.69 -6.09
N THR A 39 14.36 -14.66 -5.65
CA THR A 39 12.95 -14.43 -5.30
C THR A 39 12.84 -13.54 -4.06
N VAL A 40 13.67 -13.77 -3.04
CA VAL A 40 13.68 -12.93 -1.83
C VAL A 40 14.17 -11.52 -2.14
N LEU A 41 15.22 -11.39 -2.96
CA LEU A 41 15.73 -10.09 -3.40
C LEU A 41 14.66 -9.33 -4.19
N ALA A 42 13.96 -10.00 -5.12
CA ALA A 42 12.85 -9.40 -5.84
C ALA A 42 11.73 -8.90 -4.93
N MET A 43 11.40 -9.60 -3.84
CA MET A 43 10.40 -9.14 -2.87
C MET A 43 10.88 -7.91 -2.07
N VAL A 44 12.18 -7.80 -1.78
CA VAL A 44 12.75 -6.58 -1.17
C VAL A 44 12.70 -5.41 -2.16
N LEU A 45 13.06 -5.65 -3.42
CA LEU A 45 12.98 -4.65 -4.48
C LEU A 45 11.55 -4.16 -4.73
N ASP A 46 10.58 -5.09 -4.75
CA ASP A 46 9.14 -4.77 -4.82
C ASP A 46 8.70 -3.86 -3.67
N ALA A 47 9.12 -4.20 -2.44
CA ALA A 47 8.82 -3.43 -1.26
C ALA A 47 9.46 -2.03 -1.26
N LEU A 48 10.74 -1.91 -1.67
CA LEU A 48 11.45 -0.62 -1.75
C LEU A 48 10.77 0.36 -2.71
N LEU A 49 10.37 -0.12 -3.89
CA LEU A 49 9.76 0.72 -4.92
C LEU A 49 8.30 1.07 -4.62
N LYS A 50 7.56 0.16 -3.97
CA LYS A 50 6.16 0.38 -3.58
C LYS A 50 6.00 1.12 -2.26
N SER A 51 7.06 1.24 -1.46
CA SER A 51 7.00 1.97 -0.19
C SER A 51 7.15 3.48 -0.32
N ARG A 52 7.46 4.01 -1.50
CA ARG A 52 7.58 5.45 -1.73
C ARG A 52 6.25 6.07 -2.17
N PRO A 53 6.07 7.39 -1.97
CA PRO A 53 4.90 8.12 -2.41
C PRO A 53 4.86 8.30 -3.95
N ILE A 54 4.55 7.20 -4.63
CA ILE A 54 4.41 7.01 -6.08
C ILE A 54 3.15 6.19 -6.35
N SER A 55 2.51 6.37 -7.51
CA SER A 55 1.33 5.58 -7.85
C SER A 55 1.63 4.08 -7.90
N HIS A 56 0.60 3.29 -7.65
CA HIS A 56 0.70 1.83 -7.76
C HIS A 56 1.16 1.38 -9.15
N GLU A 57 0.65 2.01 -10.22
CA GLU A 57 1.02 1.63 -11.59
C GLU A 57 2.48 1.93 -11.91
N LEU A 58 2.99 3.09 -11.49
CA LEU A 58 4.36 3.48 -11.78
C LEU A 58 5.36 2.66 -10.95
N SER A 59 5.07 2.44 -9.67
CA SER A 59 5.88 1.56 -8.82
C SER A 59 5.88 0.13 -9.37
N GLN A 60 4.73 -0.41 -9.80
CA GLN A 60 4.68 -1.73 -10.43
C GLN A 60 5.45 -1.78 -11.75
N LYS A 61 5.36 -0.74 -12.59
CA LYS A 61 6.15 -0.64 -13.83
C LYS A 61 7.65 -0.63 -13.54
N ALA A 62 8.09 0.15 -12.54
CA ALA A 62 9.48 0.21 -12.12
C ALA A 62 9.96 -1.15 -11.61
N VAL A 63 9.18 -1.83 -10.76
CA VAL A 63 9.48 -3.19 -10.29
C VAL A 63 9.66 -4.13 -11.47
N ASN A 64 8.68 -4.18 -12.37
CA ASN A 64 8.73 -5.06 -13.54
C ASN A 64 10.00 -4.82 -14.35
N HIS A 65 10.34 -3.56 -14.59
CA HIS A 65 11.51 -3.20 -15.38
C HIS A 65 12.83 -3.58 -14.70
N ILE A 66 13.01 -3.31 -13.41
CA ILE A 66 14.25 -3.70 -12.72
C ILE A 66 14.41 -5.23 -12.62
N ILE A 67 13.31 -5.97 -12.48
CA ILE A 67 13.32 -7.43 -12.49
C ILE A 67 13.65 -7.94 -13.89
N ASP A 68 13.08 -7.34 -14.95
CA ASP A 68 13.32 -7.71 -16.34
C ASP A 68 14.78 -7.50 -16.76
N VAL A 69 15.41 -6.41 -16.34
CA VAL A 69 16.86 -6.22 -16.53
C VAL A 69 17.69 -7.11 -15.61
N GLY A 70 17.09 -7.90 -14.73
CA GLY A 70 17.77 -8.92 -13.93
C GLY A 70 18.36 -8.44 -12.61
N TYR A 71 17.95 -7.28 -12.07
CA TYR A 71 18.47 -6.79 -10.77
C TYR A 71 18.01 -7.60 -9.55
N HIS A 72 17.13 -8.58 -9.75
CA HIS A 72 16.82 -9.60 -8.75
C HIS A 72 17.93 -10.66 -8.59
N ASP A 73 18.93 -10.66 -9.47
CA ASP A 73 20.19 -11.36 -9.27
C ASP A 73 21.20 -10.42 -8.60
N ILE A 74 21.70 -10.81 -7.42
CA ILE A 74 22.62 -9.99 -6.64
C ILE A 74 23.94 -9.75 -7.35
N GLU A 75 24.46 -10.73 -8.11
CA GLU A 75 25.72 -10.59 -8.85
C GLU A 75 25.57 -9.56 -9.96
N LYS A 76 24.44 -9.62 -10.69
CA LYS A 76 24.13 -8.63 -11.73
C LYS A 76 23.95 -7.23 -11.16
N LEU A 77 23.25 -7.10 -10.04
CA LEU A 77 23.07 -5.81 -9.37
C LEU A 77 24.40 -5.27 -8.83
N SER A 78 25.26 -6.12 -8.27
CA SER A 78 26.58 -5.75 -7.75
C SER A 78 27.52 -5.22 -8.83
N ASN A 79 27.47 -5.82 -10.02
CA ASN A 79 28.26 -5.39 -11.18
C ASN A 79 27.75 -4.10 -11.86
N SER A 80 26.62 -3.55 -11.41
CA SER A 80 26.08 -2.30 -11.97
C SER A 80 26.66 -1.05 -11.28
N SER A 81 27.04 -0.06 -12.09
CA SER A 81 27.37 1.29 -11.64
C SER A 81 26.13 1.99 -11.07
N TRP A 82 26.38 3.11 -10.36
CA TRP A 82 25.31 3.94 -9.84
C TRP A 82 24.49 4.58 -10.97
N GLU A 83 25.17 5.02 -12.04
CA GLU A 83 24.58 5.65 -13.22
C GLU A 83 23.67 4.66 -13.96
N GLU A 84 24.10 3.41 -14.14
CA GLU A 84 23.27 2.36 -14.75
C GLU A 84 22.01 2.10 -13.91
N ARG A 85 22.14 2.00 -12.58
CA ARG A 85 20.99 1.83 -11.69
C ARG A 85 20.01 3.00 -11.80
N ALA A 86 20.51 4.23 -11.78
CA ALA A 86 19.68 5.43 -11.89
C ALA A 86 18.97 5.51 -13.25
N MET A 87 19.65 5.12 -14.33
CA MET A 87 19.11 5.08 -15.68
C MET A 87 18.02 4.02 -15.82
N VAL A 88 18.26 2.78 -15.37
CA VAL A 88 17.25 1.70 -15.36
C VAL A 88 16.01 2.15 -14.57
N LEU A 89 16.19 2.75 -13.38
CA LEU A 89 15.07 3.27 -12.60
C LEU A 89 14.29 4.36 -13.35
N ALA A 90 14.98 5.26 -14.05
CA ALA A 90 14.35 6.30 -14.87
C ALA A 90 13.57 5.71 -16.07
N GLU A 91 14.13 4.74 -16.77
CA GLU A 91 13.48 4.01 -17.88
C GLU A 91 12.22 3.26 -17.40
N GLY A 92 12.27 2.71 -16.19
CA GLY A 92 11.12 2.14 -15.48
C GLY A 92 10.04 3.16 -15.08
N GLY A 93 10.32 4.46 -15.22
CA GLY A 93 9.42 5.57 -14.86
C GLY A 93 9.61 6.12 -13.45
N TYR A 94 10.59 5.63 -12.70
CA TYR A 94 10.87 6.00 -11.30
C TYR A 94 11.70 7.29 -11.17
N ASN A 95 11.46 8.27 -12.04
CA ASN A 95 12.31 9.45 -12.26
C ASN A 95 12.51 10.33 -11.03
N ARG A 96 11.52 10.42 -10.13
CA ARG A 96 11.61 11.33 -8.97
C ARG A 96 12.61 10.88 -7.92
N TYR A 97 12.78 9.57 -7.77
CA TYR A 97 13.64 8.99 -6.73
C TYR A 97 14.73 8.10 -7.31
N ASN A 98 14.95 8.09 -8.62
CA ASN A 98 15.90 7.21 -9.29
C ASN A 98 17.31 7.30 -8.72
N GLU A 99 17.85 8.51 -8.51
CA GLU A 99 19.21 8.71 -7.97
C GLU A 99 19.35 8.24 -6.51
N LYS A 100 18.36 8.59 -5.67
CA LYS A 100 18.32 8.15 -4.27
C LYS A 100 18.15 6.63 -4.18
N GLU A 101 17.32 6.05 -5.03
CA GLU A 101 17.08 4.62 -5.05
C GLU A 101 18.26 3.86 -5.64
N ALA A 102 18.95 4.39 -6.66
CA ALA A 102 20.21 3.83 -7.15
C ALA A 102 21.28 3.74 -6.05
N THR A 103 21.33 4.76 -5.18
CA THR A 103 22.16 4.75 -3.97
C THR A 103 21.72 3.65 -3.00
N ASN A 104 20.43 3.54 -2.70
CA ASN A 104 19.89 2.49 -1.83
C ASN A 104 20.18 1.08 -2.37
N LEU A 105 20.03 0.86 -3.67
CA LEU A 105 20.34 -0.42 -4.32
C LEU A 105 21.82 -0.80 -4.14
N GLY A 106 22.73 0.17 -4.17
CA GLY A 106 24.15 -0.08 -3.87
C GLY A 106 24.41 -0.45 -2.42
N GLU A 107 23.71 0.20 -1.48
CA GLU A 107 23.80 -0.18 -0.06
C GLU A 107 23.14 -1.55 0.21
N LEU A 108 22.08 -1.88 -0.52
CA LEU A 108 21.46 -3.21 -0.48
C LEU A 108 22.45 -4.28 -0.91
N VAL A 109 23.19 -4.07 -2.01
CA VAL A 109 24.26 -4.98 -2.44
C VAL A 109 25.28 -5.22 -1.31
N ARG A 110 25.83 -4.13 -0.74
CA ARG A 110 26.83 -4.24 0.34
C ARG A 110 26.29 -4.98 1.56
N LEU A 111 25.02 -4.75 1.92
CA LEU A 111 24.37 -5.43 3.03
C LEU A 111 24.21 -6.93 2.74
N VAL A 112 23.72 -7.29 1.55
CA VAL A 112 23.45 -8.68 1.18
C VAL A 112 24.75 -9.47 1.05
N GLU A 113 25.76 -8.95 0.35
CA GLU A 113 27.06 -9.61 0.20
C GLU A 113 27.84 -9.66 1.53
N GLY A 114 27.84 -8.56 2.30
CA GLY A 114 28.68 -8.45 3.49
C GLY A 114 28.11 -9.12 4.73
N LYS A 115 26.79 -9.07 4.96
CA LYS A 115 26.14 -9.59 6.17
C LYS A 115 25.37 -10.89 5.94
N TYR A 116 24.92 -11.13 4.72
CA TYR A 116 24.04 -12.23 4.38
C TYR A 116 24.65 -13.17 3.32
N ASP A 117 25.95 -13.09 3.05
CA ASP A 117 26.69 -13.96 2.11
C ASP A 117 26.02 -14.09 0.73
N GLY A 118 25.47 -12.99 0.20
CA GLY A 118 24.80 -12.97 -1.11
C GLY A 118 23.36 -13.48 -1.10
N ASP A 119 22.84 -13.97 0.02
CA ASP A 119 21.53 -14.61 0.11
C ASP A 119 20.71 -14.10 1.32
N LEU A 120 19.68 -13.31 1.04
CA LEU A 120 18.77 -12.76 2.05
C LEU A 120 18.00 -13.84 2.85
N ASN A 121 17.96 -15.10 2.43
CA ASN A 121 17.47 -16.19 3.29
C ASN A 121 18.32 -16.37 4.55
N ASN A 122 19.58 -15.93 4.55
CA ASN A 122 20.43 -15.94 5.74
C ASN A 122 19.92 -14.96 6.81
N LEU A 123 19.18 -13.91 6.46
CA LEU A 123 18.47 -13.06 7.42
C LEU A 123 17.52 -13.91 8.28
N LEU A 124 16.73 -14.78 7.65
CA LEU A 124 15.78 -15.65 8.34
C LEU A 124 16.50 -16.67 9.26
N LYS A 125 17.67 -17.18 8.83
CA LYS A 125 18.51 -18.07 9.63
C LYS A 125 19.06 -17.36 10.86
N ASN A 126 19.59 -16.14 10.70
CA ASN A 126 20.20 -15.34 11.77
C ASN A 126 19.24 -15.01 12.92
N VAL A 127 17.94 -14.93 12.62
CA VAL A 127 16.89 -14.65 13.62
C VAL A 127 16.22 -15.90 14.17
N ASN A 128 16.71 -17.10 13.83
CA ASN A 128 16.07 -18.37 14.16
C ASN A 128 14.56 -18.37 13.82
N ARG A 129 14.22 -17.79 12.65
CA ARG A 129 12.83 -17.67 12.16
C ARG A 129 11.88 -16.90 13.09
N ASN A 130 12.39 -16.03 13.97
CA ASN A 130 11.56 -15.18 14.82
C ASN A 130 11.00 -13.97 14.04
N PRO A 131 9.67 -13.79 13.91
CA PRO A 131 9.08 -12.72 13.11
C PRO A 131 9.44 -11.30 13.59
N SER A 132 9.43 -11.06 14.90
CA SER A 132 9.73 -9.74 15.46
C SER A 132 11.18 -9.32 15.20
N LYS A 133 12.12 -10.24 15.36
CA LYS A 133 13.53 -10.01 15.03
C LYS A 133 13.76 -9.88 13.53
N ALA A 134 13.07 -10.69 12.71
CA ALA A 134 13.12 -10.58 11.26
C ALA A 134 12.68 -9.19 10.80
N ARG A 135 11.57 -8.67 11.34
CA ARG A 135 11.08 -7.30 11.06
C ARG A 135 12.11 -6.23 11.42
N GLN A 136 12.84 -6.41 12.51
CA GLN A 136 13.91 -5.48 12.91
C GLN A 136 15.10 -5.52 11.94
N LEU A 137 15.56 -6.71 11.53
CA LEU A 137 16.68 -6.83 10.60
C LEU A 137 16.35 -6.34 9.19
N VAL A 138 15.11 -6.54 8.73
CA VAL A 138 14.68 -6.06 7.41
C VAL A 138 14.75 -4.53 7.30
N LYS A 139 14.58 -3.80 8.42
CA LYS A 139 14.77 -2.32 8.47
C LYS A 139 16.21 -1.85 8.27
N GLU A 140 17.20 -2.75 8.31
CA GLU A 140 18.58 -2.41 7.98
C GLU A 140 18.76 -2.16 6.47
N VAL A 141 17.82 -2.65 5.64
CA VAL A 141 17.79 -2.32 4.21
C VAL A 141 17.49 -0.83 4.07
N LYS A 142 18.49 -0.08 3.58
CA LYS A 142 18.35 1.37 3.39
C LYS A 142 17.22 1.69 2.43
N GLY A 143 16.35 2.62 2.83
CA GLY A 143 15.15 2.98 2.07
C GLY A 143 13.90 2.20 2.45
N LEU A 144 14.02 1.16 3.29
CA LEU A 144 12.90 0.33 3.72
C LEU A 144 12.41 0.75 5.12
N GLY A 145 11.39 1.62 5.14
CA GLY A 145 10.69 2.02 6.36
C GLY A 145 9.64 1.00 6.81
N ASP A 146 8.80 1.38 7.78
CA ASP A 146 7.71 0.51 8.30
C ASP A 146 6.78 0.00 7.19
N LEU A 147 6.46 0.84 6.19
CA LEU A 147 5.68 0.42 5.01
C LEU A 147 6.34 -0.72 4.26
N GLY A 148 7.61 -0.53 3.93
CA GLY A 148 8.36 -1.47 3.11
C GLY A 148 8.49 -2.79 3.83
N VAL A 149 8.70 -2.77 5.15
CA VAL A 149 8.66 -3.98 5.99
C VAL A 149 7.29 -4.66 5.89
N ASP A 150 6.20 -3.92 6.03
CA ASP A 150 4.85 -4.51 5.94
C ASP A 150 4.57 -5.13 4.56
N ILE A 151 4.89 -4.43 3.47
CA ILE A 151 4.77 -4.94 2.10
C ILE A 151 5.64 -6.19 1.92
N PHE A 152 6.89 -6.16 2.39
CA PHE A 152 7.79 -7.29 2.32
C PHE A 152 7.22 -8.50 3.07
N PHE A 153 6.72 -8.32 4.30
CA PHE A 153 6.18 -9.42 5.11
C PHE A 153 4.86 -9.97 4.56
N ASN A 154 4.01 -9.12 3.97
CA ASN A 154 2.84 -9.57 3.23
C ASN A 154 3.20 -10.55 2.12
N ASN A 155 4.29 -10.28 1.40
CA ASN A 155 4.73 -11.09 0.25
C ASN A 155 5.58 -12.29 0.68
N VAL A 156 6.59 -12.09 1.52
CA VAL A 156 7.59 -13.11 1.86
C VAL A 156 7.01 -14.27 2.64
N GLN A 157 5.90 -14.08 3.39
CA GLN A 157 5.25 -15.19 4.10
C GLN A 157 4.82 -16.34 3.15
N SER A 158 4.61 -16.03 1.85
CA SER A 158 4.31 -17.05 0.84
C SER A 158 5.44 -18.06 0.64
N ILE A 159 6.70 -17.66 0.88
CA ILE A 159 7.91 -18.49 0.75
C ILE A 159 8.63 -18.73 2.08
N TRP A 160 8.35 -17.91 3.10
CA TRP A 160 8.80 -18.06 4.49
C TRP A 160 7.59 -18.30 5.42
N PRO A 161 7.02 -19.52 5.47
CA PRO A 161 5.80 -19.79 6.25
C PRO A 161 5.90 -19.45 7.74
N SER A 162 7.11 -19.44 8.32
CA SER A 162 7.35 -19.03 9.70
C SER A 162 7.08 -17.54 9.97
N MET A 163 6.93 -16.72 8.93
CA MET A 163 6.57 -15.30 9.03
C MET A 163 5.05 -15.08 8.97
N ALA A 164 4.27 -16.14 8.67
CA ALA A 164 2.82 -16.07 8.68
C ALA A 164 2.26 -16.21 10.11
N PRO A 165 1.09 -15.60 10.39
CA PRO A 165 0.35 -14.72 9.49
C PRO A 165 0.87 -13.28 9.52
N SER A 166 0.97 -12.64 8.35
CA SER A 166 1.22 -11.20 8.24
C SER A 166 0.15 -10.53 7.38
N ILE A 167 -0.37 -9.41 7.86
CA ILE A 167 -1.20 -8.46 7.10
C ILE A 167 -0.78 -7.06 7.55
N ASP A 168 -0.49 -6.18 6.60
CA ASP A 168 -0.21 -4.77 6.87
C ASP A 168 -1.44 -4.05 7.45
N ALA A 169 -1.20 -2.94 8.15
CA ALA A 169 -2.27 -2.21 8.84
C ALA A 169 -3.38 -1.71 7.90
N ARG A 170 -3.06 -1.28 6.67
CA ARG A 170 -4.05 -0.78 5.69
C ARG A 170 -4.94 -1.92 5.19
N SER A 171 -4.36 -3.07 4.88
CA SER A 171 -5.12 -4.24 4.44
C SER A 171 -6.00 -4.78 5.57
N LEU A 172 -5.48 -4.87 6.79
CA LEU A 172 -6.26 -5.31 7.95
C LEU A 172 -7.42 -4.36 8.25
N LYS A 173 -7.19 -3.06 8.08
CA LYS A 173 -8.24 -2.03 8.11
C LYS A 173 -9.31 -2.29 7.06
N THR A 174 -8.91 -2.55 5.82
CA THR A 174 -9.85 -2.82 4.72
C THR A 174 -10.70 -4.05 5.04
N ALA A 175 -10.12 -5.08 5.66
CA ALA A 175 -10.85 -6.25 6.13
C ALA A 175 -11.91 -5.89 7.20
N ALA A 176 -11.59 -5.00 8.14
CA ALA A 176 -12.55 -4.51 9.12
C ALA A 176 -13.69 -3.71 8.46
N GLU A 177 -13.38 -2.79 7.54
CA GLU A 177 -14.36 -1.94 6.84
C GLU A 177 -15.35 -2.74 6.00
N ILE A 178 -14.86 -3.76 5.29
CA ILE A 178 -15.74 -4.65 4.51
C ILE A 178 -16.43 -5.69 5.41
N GLY A 179 -16.23 -5.66 6.72
CA GLY A 179 -16.92 -6.50 7.70
C GLY A 179 -16.43 -7.94 7.77
N ILE A 180 -15.15 -8.19 7.48
CA ILE A 180 -14.44 -9.44 7.82
C ILE A 180 -13.99 -9.40 9.28
N GLY A 181 -13.49 -8.25 9.74
CA GLY A 181 -12.92 -8.06 11.09
C GLY A 181 -11.40 -7.95 11.07
N GLY A 182 -10.81 -7.74 12.25
CA GLY A 182 -9.36 -7.48 12.41
C GLY A 182 -8.55 -8.59 13.09
N ASP A 183 -9.15 -9.75 13.37
CA ASP A 183 -8.46 -10.87 14.01
C ASP A 183 -7.69 -11.70 12.96
N VAL A 184 -6.39 -11.44 12.87
CA VAL A 184 -5.48 -12.05 11.89
C VAL A 184 -5.38 -13.56 12.05
N ASP A 185 -5.37 -14.08 13.28
CA ASP A 185 -5.25 -15.51 13.55
C ASP A 185 -6.50 -16.28 13.14
N VAL A 186 -7.67 -15.66 13.33
CA VAL A 186 -8.96 -16.21 12.91
C VAL A 186 -9.07 -16.23 11.39
N ILE A 187 -8.65 -15.16 10.71
CA ILE A 187 -8.57 -15.13 9.23
C ILE A 187 -7.62 -16.23 8.73
N TYR A 188 -6.43 -16.34 9.33
CA TYR A 188 -5.45 -17.34 8.92
C TYR A 188 -5.93 -18.77 9.13
N SER A 189 -6.69 -19.01 10.21
CA SER A 189 -7.31 -20.30 10.49
C SER A 189 -8.38 -20.67 9.45
N GLU A 190 -9.18 -19.71 8.98
CA GLU A 190 -10.13 -19.92 7.87
C GLU A 190 -9.42 -20.24 6.55
N LEU A 191 -8.25 -19.65 6.31
CA LEU A 191 -7.37 -19.98 5.18
C LEU A 191 -6.58 -21.27 5.38
N LYS A 192 -7.00 -22.13 6.32
CA LYS A 192 -6.37 -23.42 6.65
C LYS A 192 -4.88 -23.30 7.00
N ARG A 193 -4.48 -22.16 7.58
CA ARG A 193 -3.09 -21.81 7.88
C ARG A 193 -2.16 -21.90 6.67
N ASN A 194 -2.67 -21.63 5.47
CA ASN A 194 -1.86 -21.58 4.25
C ASN A 194 -1.23 -20.19 4.09
N SER A 195 0.10 -20.11 4.18
CA SER A 195 0.81 -18.82 4.15
C SER A 195 0.78 -18.14 2.77
N LEU A 196 0.74 -18.91 1.68
CA LEU A 196 0.54 -18.36 0.34
C LEU A 196 -0.86 -17.74 0.20
N GLN A 197 -1.90 -18.43 0.65
CA GLN A 197 -3.26 -17.88 0.64
C GLN A 197 -3.37 -16.63 1.52
N MET A 198 -2.67 -16.60 2.66
CA MET A 198 -2.60 -15.42 3.52
C MET A 198 -1.95 -14.22 2.80
N SER A 199 -0.86 -14.48 2.07
CA SER A 199 -0.19 -13.48 1.24
C SER A 199 -1.09 -12.94 0.11
N ILE A 200 -1.78 -13.84 -0.60
CA ILE A 200 -2.72 -13.47 -1.67
C ILE A 200 -3.87 -12.63 -1.11
N PHE A 201 -4.41 -13.03 0.06
CA PHE A 201 -5.48 -12.31 0.73
C PHE A 201 -5.04 -10.90 1.17
N ALA A 202 -3.84 -10.77 1.77
CA ALA A 202 -3.28 -9.47 2.13
C ALA A 202 -3.14 -8.54 0.92
N ASN A 203 -2.59 -9.04 -0.19
CA ASN A 203 -2.48 -8.25 -1.42
C ASN A 203 -3.85 -7.89 -2.03
N GLY A 204 -4.82 -8.81 -1.99
CA GLY A 204 -6.18 -8.55 -2.46
C GLY A 204 -6.90 -7.48 -1.63
N LEU A 205 -6.67 -7.41 -0.31
CA LEU A 205 -7.19 -6.34 0.53
C LEU A 205 -6.61 -4.97 0.15
N SER A 206 -5.32 -4.89 -0.19
CA SER A 206 -4.71 -3.66 -0.69
C SER A 206 -5.38 -3.19 -2.00
N GLU A 207 -5.70 -4.11 -2.91
CA GLU A 207 -6.44 -3.83 -4.14
C GLU A 207 -7.88 -3.36 -3.87
N VAL A 208 -8.59 -4.02 -2.94
CA VAL A 208 -9.93 -3.59 -2.51
C VAL A 208 -9.88 -2.15 -1.96
N SER A 209 -8.88 -1.83 -1.12
CA SER A 209 -8.71 -0.49 -0.56
C SER A 209 -8.58 0.58 -1.65
N ARG A 210 -7.79 0.31 -2.70
CA ARG A 210 -7.63 1.20 -3.85
C ARG A 210 -8.96 1.41 -4.59
N ILE A 211 -9.70 0.34 -4.83
CA ILE A 211 -10.99 0.39 -5.53
C ILE A 211 -12.01 1.18 -4.70
N VAL A 212 -12.07 0.99 -3.38
CA VAL A 212 -12.96 1.75 -2.49
C VAL A 212 -12.64 3.24 -2.56
N ASN A 213 -11.38 3.64 -2.44
CA ASN A 213 -10.98 5.06 -2.52
C ASN A 213 -11.31 5.67 -3.90
N LEU A 214 -11.13 4.90 -4.97
CA LEU A 214 -11.52 5.32 -6.31
C LEU A 214 -13.04 5.52 -6.45
N VAL A 215 -13.83 4.58 -5.93
CA VAL A 215 -15.30 4.69 -5.94
C VAL A 215 -15.75 5.92 -5.15
N VAL A 216 -15.15 6.20 -4.00
CA VAL A 216 -15.42 7.42 -3.21
C VAL A 216 -15.13 8.67 -4.02
N ALA A 217 -13.97 8.74 -4.70
CA ALA A 217 -13.62 9.87 -5.55
C ALA A 217 -14.64 10.09 -6.68
N VAL A 218 -15.08 9.01 -7.35
CA VAL A 218 -16.09 9.08 -8.41
C VAL A 218 -17.44 9.54 -7.86
N ILE A 219 -17.88 9.00 -6.72
CA ILE A 219 -19.13 9.41 -6.06
C ILE A 219 -19.08 10.89 -5.67
N MET A 220 -17.94 11.38 -5.17
CA MET A 220 -17.76 12.80 -4.87
C MET A 220 -17.89 13.64 -6.14
N VAL A 221 -17.19 13.30 -7.22
CA VAL A 221 -17.29 14.06 -8.49
C VAL A 221 -18.72 14.07 -9.03
N LEU A 222 -19.38 12.91 -9.12
CA LEU A 222 -20.76 12.82 -9.61
C LEU A 222 -21.75 13.54 -8.68
N GLY A 223 -21.59 13.40 -7.37
CA GLY A 223 -22.39 14.09 -6.37
C GLY A 223 -22.22 15.62 -6.44
N GLY A 224 -21.00 16.09 -6.66
CA GLY A 224 -20.68 17.49 -6.87
C GLY A 224 -21.30 18.04 -8.17
N ILE A 225 -21.25 17.28 -9.28
CA ILE A 225 -21.93 17.64 -10.53
C ILE A 225 -23.45 17.71 -10.33
N ALA A 226 -24.02 16.79 -9.55
CA ALA A 226 -25.44 16.80 -9.26
C ALA A 226 -25.88 18.08 -8.50
N GLN A 227 -24.97 18.76 -7.79
CA GLN A 227 -25.28 20.00 -7.06
C GLN A 227 -25.69 21.18 -7.96
N PHE A 228 -25.36 21.11 -9.26
CA PHE A 228 -25.75 22.12 -10.24
C PHE A 228 -27.25 22.05 -10.61
N PHE A 229 -28.01 21.07 -10.10
CA PHE A 229 -29.42 20.87 -10.47
C PHE A 229 -30.32 20.64 -9.25
N PRO A 230 -31.07 21.66 -8.76
CA PRO A 230 -31.25 23.00 -9.32
C PRO A 230 -30.08 23.95 -9.02
N ILE A 231 -29.93 24.99 -9.85
CA ILE A 231 -28.86 25.98 -9.74
C ILE A 231 -29.17 26.96 -8.61
N SER A 232 -28.27 27.04 -7.62
CA SER A 232 -28.24 28.09 -6.61
C SER A 232 -26.79 28.49 -6.34
N MET A 233 -26.54 29.70 -5.84
CA MET A 233 -25.15 30.14 -5.58
C MET A 233 -24.45 29.24 -4.56
N SER A 234 -25.14 28.82 -3.50
CA SER A 234 -24.58 27.90 -2.50
C SER A 234 -24.29 26.51 -3.07
N SER A 235 -25.20 25.96 -3.88
CA SER A 235 -25.01 24.63 -4.50
C SER A 235 -23.94 24.61 -5.58
N ILE A 236 -23.76 25.71 -6.32
CA ILE A 236 -22.63 25.86 -7.25
C ILE A 236 -21.31 25.82 -6.48
N ILE A 237 -21.18 26.63 -5.42
CA ILE A 237 -19.93 26.72 -4.65
C ILE A 237 -19.60 25.37 -4.01
N ALA A 238 -20.55 24.76 -3.31
CA ALA A 238 -20.36 23.45 -2.70
C ALA A 238 -20.06 22.37 -3.75
N GLY A 239 -20.74 22.38 -4.91
CA GLY A 239 -20.49 21.45 -6.01
C GLY A 239 -19.06 21.54 -6.54
N ILE A 240 -18.54 22.76 -6.75
CA ILE A 240 -17.15 22.99 -7.19
C ILE A 240 -16.16 22.41 -6.17
N TYR A 241 -16.34 22.71 -4.87
CA TYR A 241 -15.45 22.17 -3.83
C TYR A 241 -15.49 20.64 -3.78
N VAL A 242 -16.67 20.03 -3.83
CA VAL A 242 -16.81 18.58 -3.79
C VAL A 242 -16.18 17.91 -5.02
N ILE A 243 -16.32 18.50 -6.21
CA ILE A 243 -15.63 18.02 -7.43
C ILE A 243 -14.12 18.12 -7.26
N LEU A 244 -13.61 19.29 -6.84
CA LEU A 244 -12.17 19.51 -6.66
C LEU A 244 -11.60 18.51 -5.65
N PHE A 245 -12.29 18.30 -4.54
CA PHE A 245 -11.90 17.31 -3.55
C PHE A 245 -11.98 15.88 -4.09
N GLY A 246 -12.99 15.54 -4.88
CA GLY A 246 -13.11 14.23 -5.52
C GLY A 246 -11.95 13.96 -6.49
N VAL A 247 -11.57 14.97 -7.27
CA VAL A 247 -10.41 14.93 -8.18
C VAL A 247 -9.10 14.78 -7.39
N VAL A 248 -8.93 15.48 -6.26
CA VAL A 248 -7.75 15.32 -5.40
C VAL A 248 -7.69 13.91 -4.81
N VAL A 249 -8.78 13.40 -4.25
CA VAL A 249 -8.85 12.06 -3.65
C VAL A 249 -8.58 10.97 -4.70
N GLY A 250 -9.20 11.05 -5.88
CA GLY A 250 -8.93 10.12 -6.97
C GLY A 250 -7.53 10.28 -7.54
N GLY A 251 -7.04 11.53 -7.60
CA GLY A 251 -5.67 11.86 -7.97
C GLY A 251 -4.67 11.23 -7.02
N LEU A 252 -4.91 11.17 -5.70
CA LEU A 252 -4.01 10.48 -4.78
C LEU A 252 -3.85 8.98 -5.08
N GLU A 253 -4.80 8.34 -5.79
CA GLU A 253 -4.71 6.94 -6.19
C GLU A 253 -4.04 6.76 -7.57
N PHE A 254 -4.17 7.74 -8.48
CA PHE A 254 -3.63 7.66 -9.85
C PHE A 254 -2.36 8.47 -10.10
N LEU A 255 -2.11 9.53 -9.32
CA LEU A 255 -1.01 10.45 -9.56
C LEU A 255 0.31 9.71 -9.42
N PRO A 256 1.10 9.61 -10.49
CA PRO A 256 2.38 8.90 -10.48
C PRO A 256 3.32 9.39 -9.39
N HIS A 257 3.23 10.67 -9.04
CA HIS A 257 3.96 11.28 -7.95
C HIS A 257 3.02 12.23 -7.22
N VAL A 258 2.83 12.02 -5.91
CA VAL A 258 2.08 12.98 -5.08
C VAL A 258 2.98 14.20 -4.86
N PRO A 259 2.59 15.40 -5.33
CA PRO A 259 3.45 16.58 -5.21
C PRO A 259 3.68 16.98 -3.75
N ASP A 260 4.87 17.47 -3.41
CA ASP A 260 5.25 17.81 -2.02
C ASP A 260 4.31 18.83 -1.35
N TYR A 261 3.74 19.73 -2.14
CA TYR A 261 2.76 20.70 -1.62
C TYR A 261 1.48 20.04 -1.11
N VAL A 262 1.09 18.87 -1.64
CA VAL A 262 -0.10 18.15 -1.16
C VAL A 262 0.15 17.59 0.24
N TYR A 263 1.34 17.08 0.51
CA TYR A 263 1.75 16.72 1.88
C TYR A 263 1.76 17.93 2.80
N ARG A 264 2.28 19.06 2.31
CA ARG A 264 2.40 20.28 3.13
C ARG A 264 1.06 20.91 3.50
N TYR A 265 0.12 20.98 2.56
CA TYR A 265 -1.14 21.73 2.75
C TYR A 265 -2.36 20.84 2.98
N ALA A 266 -2.27 19.56 2.62
CA ALA A 266 -3.35 18.58 2.79
C ALA A 266 -2.88 17.36 3.57
N SER A 267 -1.97 17.54 4.54
CA SER A 267 -1.48 16.49 5.45
C SER A 267 -2.62 15.71 6.14
N PHE A 268 -3.77 16.36 6.38
CA PHE A 268 -4.96 15.72 6.95
C PHE A 268 -5.57 14.63 6.05
N LEU A 269 -5.37 14.69 4.72
CA LEU A 269 -5.72 13.60 3.80
C LEU A 269 -4.79 12.40 3.95
N PHE A 270 -3.77 12.51 4.79
CA PHE A 270 -2.88 11.44 5.15
C PHE A 270 -2.93 11.23 6.67
N SER A 271 -4.11 11.23 7.29
CA SER A 271 -4.32 10.65 8.63
C SER A 271 -5.71 10.00 8.70
N PHE A 272 -5.91 9.03 9.61
CA PHE A 272 -7.23 8.39 9.77
C PHE A 272 -8.26 9.38 10.28
N LEU A 273 -7.94 10.08 11.37
CA LEU A 273 -8.74 11.18 11.89
C LEU A 273 -9.03 12.24 10.81
N GLY A 274 -8.01 12.69 10.08
CA GLY A 274 -8.14 13.75 9.08
C GLY A 274 -9.00 13.33 7.88
N ARG A 275 -8.76 12.14 7.31
CA ARG A 275 -9.62 11.59 6.24
C ARG A 275 -11.05 11.34 6.72
N GLY A 276 -11.21 10.82 7.94
CA GLY A 276 -12.52 10.55 8.54
C GLY A 276 -13.36 11.81 8.68
N VAL A 277 -12.81 12.83 9.33
CA VAL A 277 -13.45 14.16 9.48
C VAL A 277 -13.73 14.78 8.10
N PHE A 278 -12.78 14.68 7.17
CA PHE A 278 -12.94 15.21 5.82
C PHE A 278 -14.08 14.55 5.05
N TYR A 279 -14.17 13.23 5.05
CA TYR A 279 -15.26 12.51 4.37
C TYR A 279 -16.61 12.72 5.04
N ILE A 280 -16.67 12.85 6.37
CA ILE A 280 -17.91 13.25 7.08
C ILE A 280 -18.33 14.65 6.64
N PHE A 281 -17.40 15.59 6.55
CA PHE A 281 -17.65 16.95 6.10
C PHE A 281 -18.16 16.98 4.65
N VAL A 282 -17.46 16.33 3.71
CA VAL A 282 -17.89 16.24 2.30
C VAL A 282 -19.24 15.52 2.18
N GLY A 283 -19.43 14.42 2.90
CA GLY A 283 -20.69 13.69 2.94
C GLY A 283 -21.83 14.60 3.38
N SER A 284 -21.62 15.42 4.42
CA SER A 284 -22.60 16.40 4.91
C SER A 284 -22.91 17.49 3.88
N LEU A 285 -21.92 17.95 3.11
CA LEU A 285 -22.14 18.90 2.01
C LEU A 285 -23.01 18.31 0.89
N LEU A 286 -23.03 16.98 0.74
CA LEU A 286 -23.84 16.28 -0.25
C LEU A 286 -25.26 15.95 0.25
N LEU A 287 -25.53 15.97 1.56
CA LEU A 287 -26.84 15.64 2.14
C LEU A 287 -27.85 16.80 2.00
N HIS A 288 -28.10 17.23 0.77
CA HIS A 288 -29.05 18.31 0.47
C HIS A 288 -29.70 18.14 -0.90
N ASP A 289 -31.03 18.12 -0.95
CA ASP A 289 -31.89 18.03 -2.15
C ASP A 289 -31.58 16.89 -3.13
N GLY A 290 -32.57 16.03 -3.36
CA GLY A 290 -32.52 15.00 -4.39
C GLY A 290 -31.91 13.68 -3.93
N VAL A 291 -32.55 12.60 -4.38
CA VAL A 291 -32.27 11.23 -3.92
C VAL A 291 -30.82 10.80 -4.17
N LEU A 292 -30.27 11.12 -5.35
CA LEU A 292 -28.88 10.76 -5.70
C LEU A 292 -27.86 11.41 -4.77
N ARG A 293 -28.10 12.65 -4.34
CA ARG A 293 -27.19 13.38 -3.45
C ARG A 293 -27.24 12.82 -2.03
N TYR A 294 -28.43 12.49 -1.53
CA TYR A 294 -28.58 11.80 -0.25
C TYR A 294 -27.86 10.45 -0.23
N ILE A 295 -27.97 9.67 -1.31
CA ILE A 295 -27.26 8.38 -1.42
C ILE A 295 -25.74 8.62 -1.43
N ALA A 296 -25.25 9.51 -2.30
CA ALA A 296 -23.82 9.82 -2.41
C ALA A 296 -23.25 10.34 -1.07
N GLY A 297 -23.91 11.32 -0.46
CA GLY A 297 -23.51 11.91 0.82
C GLY A 297 -23.53 10.92 1.97
N SER A 298 -24.52 10.03 2.02
CA SER A 298 -24.59 8.97 3.03
C SER A 298 -23.44 7.98 2.88
N ILE A 299 -23.14 7.53 1.66
CA ILE A 299 -22.02 6.60 1.41
C ILE A 299 -20.69 7.22 1.83
N VAL A 300 -20.40 8.44 1.35
CA VAL A 300 -19.15 9.14 1.70
C VAL A 300 -19.06 9.40 3.20
N GLY A 301 -20.16 9.82 3.83
CA GLY A 301 -20.23 10.05 5.27
C GLY A 301 -20.01 8.78 6.11
N PHE A 302 -20.64 7.66 5.75
CA PHE A 302 -20.43 6.38 6.44
C PHE A 302 -18.99 5.87 6.32
N ILE A 303 -18.37 6.04 5.16
CA ILE A 303 -16.94 5.73 4.98
C ILE A 303 -16.10 6.62 5.88
N GLY A 304 -16.43 7.92 5.98
CA GLY A 304 -15.77 8.84 6.92
C GLY A 304 -15.90 8.42 8.38
N VAL A 305 -17.07 7.96 8.82
CA VAL A 305 -17.28 7.39 10.16
C VAL A 305 -16.42 6.14 10.37
N GLY A 306 -16.30 5.28 9.35
CA GLY A 306 -15.39 4.13 9.37
C GLY A 306 -13.93 4.56 9.60
N TYR A 307 -13.44 5.52 8.82
CA TYR A 307 -12.10 6.10 9.01
C TYR A 307 -11.90 6.70 10.41
N LEU A 308 -12.90 7.39 10.96
CA LEU A 308 -12.84 8.00 12.29
C LEU A 308 -12.81 6.97 13.42
N ALA A 309 -13.65 5.93 13.33
CA ALA A 309 -13.70 4.87 14.34
C ALA A 309 -12.37 4.13 14.48
N LEU A 310 -11.60 4.04 13.39
CA LEU A 310 -10.32 3.35 13.34
C LEU A 310 -9.20 4.07 14.11
N GLU A 311 -9.28 5.39 14.25
CA GLU A 311 -8.36 6.17 15.10
C GLU A 311 -8.36 5.64 16.55
N PHE A 312 -9.48 5.06 16.99
CA PHE A 312 -9.67 4.56 18.35
C PHE A 312 -9.38 3.07 18.51
N ILE A 313 -8.87 2.39 17.48
CA ILE A 313 -8.48 0.98 17.55
C ILE A 313 -6.96 0.90 17.70
N PRO A 314 -6.42 0.66 18.93
CA PRO A 314 -4.99 0.75 19.22
C PRO A 314 -4.11 -0.24 18.44
N SER A 315 -4.72 -1.29 17.87
CA SER A 315 -4.01 -2.30 17.07
C SER A 315 -3.83 -1.93 15.61
N ILE A 316 -4.41 -0.81 15.14
CA ILE A 316 -4.32 -0.37 13.74
C ILE A 316 -3.43 0.87 13.70
N GLU A 317 -2.16 0.67 13.36
CA GLU A 317 -1.25 1.79 13.13
C GLU A 317 -1.68 2.59 11.88
N PRO A 318 -1.45 3.92 11.86
CA PRO A 318 -1.68 4.72 10.66
C PRO A 318 -0.89 4.14 9.48
N PRO A 319 -1.45 4.09 8.26
CA PRO A 319 -0.75 3.65 7.06
C PRO A 319 0.46 4.55 6.85
N SER A 320 1.58 4.03 6.41
CA SER A 320 2.81 4.80 6.22
C SER A 320 2.79 5.97 5.23
N ASN A 321 1.87 6.01 4.26
CA ASN A 321 1.58 7.22 3.46
C ASN A 321 1.15 8.41 4.35
N MET A 322 0.80 8.13 5.61
CA MET A 322 0.42 9.02 6.72
C MET A 322 1.56 9.25 7.73
N ARG A 323 2.68 8.52 7.63
CA ARG A 323 3.82 8.56 8.56
C ARG A 323 5.06 9.27 7.99
N GLU A 324 5.23 9.31 6.66
CA GLU A 324 6.41 9.94 6.04
C GLU A 324 6.37 11.47 5.96
N ALA A 325 5.22 12.10 6.28
CA ALA A 325 5.12 13.56 6.32
C ALA A 325 6.13 14.19 7.30
N ASP A 326 6.57 13.46 8.34
CA ASP A 326 7.54 13.92 9.31
C ASP A 326 9.01 13.63 8.93
N GLN A 327 9.30 12.60 8.12
CA GLN A 327 10.68 12.19 7.82
C GLN A 327 11.30 12.90 6.60
N GLY A 328 10.48 13.46 5.70
CA GLY A 328 10.98 14.20 4.54
C GLY A 328 11.59 15.56 4.86
N TRP A 329 11.32 16.12 6.04
CA TRP A 329 11.69 17.50 6.38
C TRP A 329 12.76 17.63 7.48
N GLY A 330 13.02 16.57 8.26
CA GLY A 330 13.98 16.61 9.36
C GLY A 330 15.41 16.19 8.99
N ALA A 331 15.63 15.62 7.80
CA ALA A 331 16.93 15.05 7.41
C ALA A 331 17.68 15.88 6.34
N GLU A 332 17.12 16.99 5.86
CA GLU A 332 17.76 17.89 4.88
C GLU A 332 18.35 19.16 5.52
N GLN A 333 18.37 19.25 6.85
CA GLN A 333 19.10 20.29 7.57
C GLN A 333 19.85 19.69 8.76
N VAL A 334 20.98 19.03 8.49
CA VAL A 334 22.22 19.07 9.31
C VAL A 334 23.40 18.55 8.51
#